data_AF-A0A957B8X5-F1
#
_entry.id   AF-A0A957B8X5-F1
#
_cell.length_a   1.000
_cell.length_b   1.000
_cell.length_c   1.000
_cell.angle_alpha   90.00
_cell.angle_beta   90.00
_cell.angle_gamma   90.00
#
_symmetry.space_group_name_H-M   'P 1'
#
loop_
_entity.id
_entity.type
_entity.pdbx_description
1 polymer ?
#
loop_
_entity_poly.entity_id
_entity_poly.type
_entity_poly.pdbx_seq_one_letter_code
_entity_poly.pdbx_strand_id
1 'polypeptide(L)'
;QSSNVAFDAETGAFKTHDDWSRRVYLQGDGIAYIWTRRALERAGYAISDHAEDGQPSIRIEDTDAPLWHVTINQHATDCDSIEALMAALSA
;
A
#
# COMPACT_ATOMS: atom_id res chain seq x y z
N GLN A 1 -9.73 -20.69 -16.29
CA GLN A 1 -9.36 -19.36 -15.81
C GLN A 1 -8.14 -19.53 -14.93
N SER A 2 -7.04 -18.85 -15.24
CA SER A 2 -5.72 -19.14 -14.69
C SER A 2 -5.55 -18.47 -13.33
N SER A 3 -5.53 -19.27 -12.27
CA SER A 3 -5.21 -18.84 -10.91
C SER A 3 -3.76 -18.36 -10.86
N ASN A 4 -3.52 -17.09 -10.59
CA ASN A 4 -2.20 -16.48 -10.53
C ASN A 4 -1.50 -16.88 -9.21
N VAL A 5 -0.93 -18.09 -9.19
CA VAL A 5 -0.17 -18.63 -8.06
C VAL A 5 1.31 -18.51 -8.42
N ALA A 6 2.04 -17.65 -7.69
CA ALA A 6 3.49 -17.60 -7.76
C ALA A 6 4.05 -18.60 -6.72
N PHE A 7 4.89 -19.52 -7.18
CA PHE A 7 5.59 -20.46 -6.30
C PHE A 7 6.86 -19.79 -5.76
N ASP A 8 6.94 -19.66 -4.44
CA ASP A 8 8.12 -19.15 -3.75
C ASP A 8 9.04 -20.33 -3.41
N ALA A 9 10.13 -20.46 -4.18
CA ALA A 9 11.07 -21.58 -4.06
C ALA A 9 11.94 -21.51 -2.78
N GLU A 10 11.99 -20.36 -2.12
CA GLU A 10 12.80 -20.16 -0.91
C GLU A 10 12.07 -20.66 0.34
N THR A 11 10.73 -20.53 0.35
CA THR A 11 9.87 -20.93 1.46
C THR A 11 9.06 -22.20 1.21
N GLY A 12 9.01 -22.67 -0.05
CA GLY A 12 8.20 -23.83 -0.45
C GLY A 12 6.69 -23.56 -0.41
N ALA A 13 6.28 -22.29 -0.31
CA ALA A 13 4.89 -21.88 -0.19
C ALA A 13 4.33 -21.42 -1.53
N PHE A 14 3.10 -21.84 -1.82
CA PHE A 14 2.29 -21.26 -2.88
C PHE A 14 1.71 -19.95 -2.35
N LYS A 15 2.29 -18.81 -2.73
CA LYS A 15 1.72 -17.50 -2.39
C LYS A 15 0.56 -17.26 -3.36
N THR A 16 -0.67 -17.47 -2.88
CA THR A 16 -1.85 -16.95 -3.56
C THR A 16 -1.75 -15.43 -3.56
N HIS A 17 -1.84 -14.81 -4.73
CA HIS A 17 -1.76 -13.35 -4.91
C HIS A 17 -2.71 -12.55 -3.99
N ASP A 18 -3.72 -13.21 -3.40
CA ASP A 18 -4.67 -12.65 -2.43
C ASP A 18 -4.04 -12.22 -1.09
N ASP A 19 -2.94 -12.84 -0.63
CA ASP A 19 -2.31 -12.45 0.65
C ASP A 19 -1.69 -11.04 0.62
N TRP A 20 -1.38 -10.54 -0.59
CA TRP A 20 -0.86 -9.19 -0.82
C TRP A 20 -1.94 -8.12 -0.92
N SER A 21 -3.19 -8.51 -1.16
CA SER A 21 -4.29 -7.58 -1.46
C SER A 21 -4.54 -6.53 -0.38
N ARG A 22 -4.01 -6.75 0.83
CA ARG A 22 -4.17 -5.84 1.97
C ARG A 22 -2.87 -5.41 2.62
N ARG A 23 -1.69 -5.69 2.05
CA ARG A 23 -0.45 -5.15 2.60
C ARG A 23 -0.07 -3.88 1.86
N VAL A 24 0.31 -2.82 2.58
CA VAL A 24 0.81 -1.57 1.98
C VAL A 24 2.09 -1.13 2.64
N TYR A 25 3.06 -0.70 1.84
CA TYR A 25 4.27 -0.08 2.35
C TYR A 25 4.00 1.39 2.58
N LEU A 26 4.23 1.88 3.80
CA LEU A 26 3.93 3.27 4.18
C LEU A 26 5.21 3.97 4.65
N GLN A 27 5.63 4.99 3.92
CA GLN A 27 6.73 5.88 4.29
C GLN A 27 6.21 7.29 4.58
N GLY A 28 6.83 7.92 5.58
CA GLY A 28 6.54 9.28 5.98
C GLY A 28 6.69 9.42 7.49
N ASP A 29 6.42 10.61 7.97
CA ASP A 29 6.50 10.98 9.37
C ASP A 29 5.38 11.97 9.74
N GLY A 30 5.42 12.45 10.98
CA GLY A 30 4.49 13.46 11.46
C GLY A 30 3.04 12.99 11.61
N ILE A 31 2.13 13.98 11.59
CA ILE A 31 0.72 13.76 11.92
C ILE A 31 0.00 13.11 10.73
N ALA A 32 0.34 13.49 9.50
CA ALA A 32 -0.23 12.89 8.31
C ALA A 32 0.06 11.39 8.24
N TYR A 33 1.28 10.96 8.60
CA TYR A 33 1.61 9.53 8.69
C TYR A 33 0.75 8.78 9.70
N ILE A 34 0.60 9.31 10.92
CA ILE A 34 -0.17 8.65 11.98
C ILE A 34 -1.63 8.47 11.57
N TRP A 35 -2.25 9.50 10.97
CA TRP A 35 -3.64 9.41 10.52
C TRP A 35 -3.82 8.49 9.32
N THR A 36 -2.88 8.53 8.37
CA THR A 36 -2.90 7.67 7.19
C THR A 36 -2.79 6.21 7.60
N ARG A 37 -1.81 5.89 8.46
CA ARG A 37 -1.66 4.55 9.03
C ARG A 37 -2.95 4.06 9.67
N ARG A 38 -3.58 4.87 10.51
CA ARG A 38 -4.85 4.51 11.16
C ARG A 38 -5.99 4.32 10.17
N ALA A 39 -6.08 5.14 9.13
CA ALA A 39 -7.10 5.01 8.10
C ALA A 39 -6.96 3.69 7.33
N LEU A 40 -5.72 3.36 6.94
CA LEU A 40 -5.36 2.10 6.28
C LEU A 40 -5.69 0.89 7.17
N GLU A 41 -5.25 0.89 8.43
CA GLU A 41 -5.54 -0.18 9.40
C GLU A 41 -7.06 -0.35 9.61
N ARG A 42 -7.82 0.74 9.68
CA ARG A 42 -9.29 0.71 9.80
C ARG A 42 -9.98 0.16 8.55
N ALA A 43 -9.40 0.38 7.38
CA ALA A 43 -9.88 -0.20 6.13
C ALA A 43 -9.44 -1.66 5.95
N GLY A 44 -8.63 -2.20 6.88
CA GLY A 44 -8.20 -3.58 6.90
C GLY A 44 -6.86 -3.83 6.20
N TYR A 45 -6.11 -2.76 5.87
CA TYR A 45 -4.75 -2.89 5.37
C TYR A 45 -3.76 -3.13 6.52
N ALA A 46 -2.80 -4.01 6.30
CA ALA A 46 -1.62 -4.18 7.13
C ALA A 46 -0.48 -3.33 6.58
N ILE A 47 0.21 -2.58 7.45
CA ILE A 47 1.38 -1.81 7.06
C ILE A 47 2.61 -2.71 7.07
N SER A 48 3.35 -2.76 5.97
CA SER A 48 4.65 -3.42 5.90
C SER A 48 5.77 -2.47 6.28
N ASP A 49 6.80 -3.00 6.94
CA ASP A 49 8.03 -2.26 7.27
C ASP A 49 9.01 -2.16 6.09
N HIS A 50 8.81 -2.97 5.05
CA HIS A 50 9.64 -3.03 3.85
C HIS A 50 8.77 -3.03 2.59
N ALA A 51 9.28 -2.43 1.51
CA ALA A 51 8.65 -2.50 0.20
C ALA A 51 8.92 -3.88 -0.43
N GLU A 52 7.86 -4.53 -0.91
CA GLU A 52 7.93 -5.81 -1.62
C GLU A 52 7.38 -5.65 -3.05
N ASP A 53 7.88 -6.46 -3.99
CA ASP A 53 7.47 -6.36 -5.40
C ASP A 53 5.97 -6.69 -5.56
N GLY A 54 5.25 -5.80 -6.25
CA GLY A 54 3.80 -5.92 -6.45
C GLY A 54 2.95 -5.40 -5.30
N GLN A 55 3.56 -4.97 -4.19
CA GLN A 55 2.87 -4.33 -3.08
C GLN A 55 2.62 -2.83 -3.36
N PRO A 56 1.44 -2.27 -3.02
CA PRO A 56 1.24 -0.83 -3.03
C PRO A 56 2.21 -0.11 -2.09
N SER A 57 2.84 0.95 -2.58
CA SER A 57 3.75 1.80 -1.82
C SER A 57 3.18 3.21 -1.72
N ILE A 58 3.21 3.78 -0.52
CA ILE A 58 2.66 5.10 -0.21
C ILE A 58 3.76 5.90 0.47
N ARG A 59 4.14 7.03 -0.13
CA ARG A 59 5.01 8.02 0.50
C ARG A 59 4.22 9.27 0.81
N ILE A 60 4.33 9.75 2.04
CA ILE A 60 3.67 10.96 2.51
C ILE A 60 4.67 12.09 2.55
N GLU A 61 4.34 13.21 1.92
CA GLU A 61 5.01 14.49 2.10
C GLU A 61 4.18 15.34 3.08
N ASP A 62 4.62 15.41 4.34
CA ASP A 62 3.91 16.14 5.41
C ASP A 62 4.27 17.64 5.36
N THR A 63 3.62 18.38 4.45
CA THR A 63 3.70 19.86 4.36
C THR A 63 2.44 20.51 4.94
N ASP A 64 2.28 21.83 4.79
CA ASP A 64 1.02 22.53 5.16
C ASP A 64 -0.22 21.93 4.45
N ALA A 65 -0.02 21.32 3.28
CA ALA A 65 -1.01 20.51 2.57
C ALA A 65 -0.39 19.13 2.28
N PRO A 66 -0.71 18.09 3.07
CA PRO A 66 -0.09 16.79 2.91
C PRO A 66 -0.41 16.18 1.54
N LEU A 67 0.60 15.56 0.93
CA LEU A 67 0.50 14.90 -0.37
C LEU A 67 0.92 13.43 -0.24
N TRP A 68 0.16 12.55 -0.85
CA TRP A 68 0.41 11.11 -0.85
C TRP A 68 0.81 10.66 -2.24
N HIS A 69 2.06 10.21 -2.39
CA HIS A 69 2.54 9.56 -3.60
C HIS A 69 2.28 8.07 -3.50
N VAL A 70 1.35 7.58 -4.31
CA VAL A 70 0.91 6.18 -4.31
C VAL A 70 1.47 5.49 -5.54
N THR A 71 2.10 4.34 -5.35
CA THR A 71 2.58 3.48 -6.43
C THR A 71 1.90 2.12 -6.34
N ILE A 72 1.12 1.76 -7.35
CA ILE A 72 0.42 0.46 -7.46
C ILE A 72 0.80 -0.16 -8.80
N ASN A 73 1.35 -1.37 -8.80
CA ASN A 73 1.74 -2.07 -10.05
C ASN A 73 2.58 -1.20 -11.01
N GLN A 74 3.53 -0.42 -10.47
CA GLN A 74 4.39 0.55 -11.19
C GLN A 74 3.68 1.81 -11.73
N HIS A 75 2.37 1.98 -11.48
CA HIS A 75 1.67 3.22 -11.77
C HIS A 75 1.73 4.17 -10.56
N ALA A 76 2.27 5.37 -10.76
CA ALA A 76 2.36 6.40 -9.74
C ALA A 76 1.18 7.38 -9.85
N THR A 77 0.57 7.74 -8.72
CA THR A 77 -0.51 8.71 -8.64
C THR A 77 -0.38 9.52 -7.36
N ASP A 78 -0.61 10.83 -7.48
CA ASP A 78 -0.61 11.73 -6.34
C ASP A 78 -2.04 11.90 -5.82
N CYS A 79 -2.20 11.85 -4.51
CA CYS A 79 -3.46 12.05 -3.81
C CYS A 79 -3.28 13.22 -2.84
N ASP A 80 -4.22 14.16 -2.83
CA ASP A 80 -4.22 15.36 -1.97
C ASP A 80 -5.02 15.17 -0.67
N SER A 81 -5.54 13.97 -0.45
CA SER A 81 -6.37 13.63 0.70
C SER A 81 -6.32 12.13 0.99
N ILE A 82 -6.62 11.77 2.25
CA ILE A 82 -6.81 10.37 2.66
C ILE A 82 -7.94 9.72 1.85
N GLU A 83 -8.99 10.46 1.49
CA GLU A 83 -10.09 9.92 0.68
C GLU A 83 -9.61 9.51 -0.73
N ALA A 84 -8.86 10.40 -1.41
CA ALA A 84 -8.28 10.09 -2.72
C ALA A 84 -7.31 8.89 -2.65
N LEU A 85 -6.49 8.82 -1.59
CA LEU A 85 -5.62 7.68 -1.32
C LEU A 85 -6.43 6.37 -1.21
N MET A 86 -7.48 6.37 -0.39
CA MET A 86 -8.31 5.18 -0.20
C MET A 86 -9.01 4.76 -1.49
N ALA A 87 -9.48 5.71 -2.29
CA ALA A 87 -10.06 5.43 -3.60
C ALA A 87 -9.03 4.77 -4.53
N ALA A 88 -7.81 5.30 -4.60
CA ALA A 88 -6.73 4.74 -5.42
C ALA A 88 -6.35 3.30 -5.01
N LEU A 89 -6.37 2.97 -3.72
CA LEU A 89 -6.07 1.63 -3.22
C LEU A 89 -7.20 0.60 -3.40
N SER A 90 -8.41 1.06 -3.70
CA SER A 90 -9.61 0.23 -3.87
C SER A 90 -9.97 -0.05 -5.33
N ALA A 91 -9.27 0.58 -6.28
CA ALA A 91 -9.47 0.49 -7.71
C ALA A 91 -8.85 -0.78 -8.32
#